data_AF-A0A226GU98-F1
#
_entry.id   AF-A0A226GU98-F1
#
_cell.length_a   1.000
_cell.length_b   1.000
_cell.length_c   1.000
_cell.angle_alpha   90.00
_cell.angle_beta   90.00
_cell.angle_gamma   90.00
#
_symmetry.space_group_name_H-M   'P 1'
#
loop_
_entity.id
_entity.type
_entity.pdbx_description
1 polymer ?
#
loop_
_entity_poly.entity_id
_entity_poly.type
_entity_poly.pdbx_seq_one_letter_code
_entity_poly.pdbx_strand_id
1 'polypeptide(L)'
;MKELITNGTEIKHRIISEIVNARQCIYIAMNYFTDRDIAMAIIEAKNRNLTIDIILSSNAQNEIVKLMLKGAGVSVHAFETGDPRGVMNHKFCLIDNKISINGSYNYSINASNNNVENIQVSDDIAIYSQFLLEFERLSYNIDHNIADHNSASTLSFQTPVQQTPQPQTINIIEVFSKQLQNLVYSAAQINIDEYKQKGYETSKENQGSIDIFRAEYNNIKEEIKTYATDEGLSSKKNVLTAHISNAYEATKTNAELEKQQKISVEKRNNDLEQRQTKDKIAELKQTKTVLESGNQNTGEKGLLQINSEIEKNKLERKTLEQSFVIKKFWSIGTIFVLFGLVIFTFYLSIFFASALYKVFFEGNVIRASLQAGLNPGLPQLVDANAIVKIFKQEGILFGVVAALFFLIPILLSNLKILGNKNKFLNNLFFVVGLLLFDILVSTMIAVNTDEIKSLLIGQKSTMKIWEVVTHGEFWLIFVFGMFPLILMHFLIDFISNAYKKSQREMVDAEKNKRIQILDEEMIHLNADKEFIGTILKENEVAINEQNAKIVNLETEINNQENRIENDHSDTQKQLKILFDEFNAKIISGKIFTDVILDRVATAYKAGYIEHLPKFYATNEVSNRVREIELATI
;
A
#
# COMPACT_ATOMS: atom_id res chain seq x y z
N MET A 1 8.54 -18.99 -4.69
CA MET A 1 7.22 -19.00 -4.06
C MET A 1 6.91 -17.60 -3.56
N LYS A 2 5.84 -16.98 -4.04
CA LYS A 2 5.32 -15.70 -3.54
C LYS A 2 3.82 -15.89 -3.31
N GLU A 3 3.39 -15.84 -2.07
CA GLU A 3 2.03 -16.16 -1.65
C GLU A 3 1.49 -15.08 -0.72
N LEU A 4 0.30 -14.57 -1.00
CA LEU A 4 -0.40 -13.59 -0.18
C LEU A 4 -1.55 -14.30 0.54
N ILE A 5 -1.58 -14.20 1.88
CA ILE A 5 -2.63 -14.80 2.72
C ILE A 5 -3.29 -13.68 3.51
N THR A 6 -4.63 -13.68 3.55
CA THR A 6 -5.44 -12.62 4.19
C THR A 6 -6.37 -13.13 5.29
N ASN A 7 -6.54 -14.46 5.43
CA ASN A 7 -7.36 -15.04 6.49
C ASN A 7 -6.53 -15.22 7.77
N GLY A 8 -6.86 -14.53 8.86
CA GLY A 8 -6.07 -14.53 10.10
C GLY A 8 -5.76 -15.92 10.69
N THR A 9 -6.71 -16.87 10.61
CA THR A 9 -6.49 -18.24 11.09
C THR A 9 -5.53 -19.01 10.18
N GLU A 10 -5.64 -18.83 8.86
CA GLU A 10 -4.71 -19.42 7.89
C GLU A 10 -3.30 -18.83 8.02
N ILE A 11 -3.21 -17.52 8.23
CA ILE A 11 -1.95 -16.80 8.49
C ILE A 11 -1.23 -17.41 9.70
N LYS A 12 -1.95 -17.58 10.83
CA LYS A 12 -1.40 -18.20 12.04
C LYS A 12 -0.87 -19.61 11.77
N HIS A 13 -1.67 -20.46 11.12
CA HIS A 13 -1.25 -21.82 10.79
C HIS A 13 -0.02 -21.85 9.89
N ARG A 14 0.04 -20.96 8.89
CA ARG A 14 1.19 -20.85 8.01
C ARG A 14 2.45 -20.48 8.77
N ILE A 15 2.39 -19.45 9.62
CA ILE A 15 3.53 -19.02 10.45
C ILE A 15 4.04 -20.16 11.32
N ILE A 16 3.14 -20.86 12.04
CA ILE A 16 3.52 -22.00 12.89
C ILE A 16 4.16 -23.11 12.06
N SER A 17 3.58 -23.43 10.89
CA SER A 17 4.13 -24.45 10.00
C SER A 17 5.56 -24.13 9.55
N GLU A 18 5.85 -22.89 9.16
CA GLU A 18 7.19 -22.49 8.74
C GLU A 18 8.19 -22.56 9.93
N ILE A 19 7.79 -22.13 11.13
CA ILE A 19 8.61 -22.22 12.35
C ILE A 19 8.89 -23.67 12.74
N VAL A 20 7.89 -24.55 12.64
CA VAL A 20 8.04 -25.98 12.95
C VAL A 20 8.99 -26.67 11.96
N ASN A 21 8.95 -26.28 10.69
CA ASN A 21 9.78 -26.86 9.64
C ASN A 21 11.21 -26.29 9.56
N ALA A 22 11.48 -25.16 10.23
CA ALA A 22 12.79 -24.51 10.28
C ALA A 22 13.91 -25.45 10.79
N ARG A 23 15.13 -25.24 10.28
CA ARG A 23 16.30 -26.11 10.52
C ARG A 23 17.56 -25.42 11.00
N GLN A 24 17.74 -24.12 10.76
CA GLN A 24 18.97 -23.39 11.02
C GLN A 24 18.74 -22.17 11.89
N CYS A 25 17.93 -21.22 11.43
CA CYS A 25 17.78 -19.93 12.09
C CYS A 25 16.38 -19.33 11.92
N ILE A 26 15.96 -18.55 12.91
CA ILE A 26 14.71 -17.78 12.90
C ILE A 26 14.98 -16.38 13.46
N TYR A 27 14.70 -15.34 12.67
CA TYR A 27 14.78 -13.94 13.09
C TYR A 27 13.40 -13.30 13.04
N ILE A 28 12.93 -12.71 14.14
CA ILE A 28 11.57 -12.13 14.23
C ILE A 28 11.62 -10.71 14.74
N ALA A 29 11.05 -9.76 14.01
CA ALA A 29 10.77 -8.42 14.51
C ALA A 29 9.25 -8.21 14.61
N MET A 30 8.74 -7.95 15.82
CA MET A 30 7.31 -7.91 16.07
C MET A 30 6.90 -6.80 17.05
N ASN A 31 5.94 -5.96 16.65
CA ASN A 31 5.41 -4.92 17.53
C ASN A 31 4.55 -5.51 18.67
N TYR A 32 3.56 -6.34 18.34
CA TYR A 32 2.74 -7.05 19.33
C TYR A 32 2.89 -8.56 19.18
N PHE A 33 3.33 -9.20 20.26
CA PHE A 33 3.46 -10.65 20.39
C PHE A 33 2.79 -11.13 21.67
N THR A 34 1.54 -11.59 21.55
CA THR A 34 0.72 -12.12 22.64
C THR A 34 0.16 -13.52 22.40
N ASP A 35 0.29 -14.06 21.18
CA ASP A 35 -0.19 -15.40 20.83
C ASP A 35 0.75 -16.48 21.36
N ARG A 36 0.27 -17.27 22.32
CA ARG A 36 1.08 -18.29 23.00
C ARG A 36 1.39 -19.49 22.13
N ASP A 37 0.57 -19.79 21.11
CA ASP A 37 0.80 -20.97 20.26
C ASP A 37 2.02 -20.73 19.36
N ILE A 38 2.16 -19.50 18.83
CA ILE A 38 3.34 -19.10 18.07
C ILE A 38 4.57 -19.05 18.98
N ALA A 39 4.44 -18.53 20.21
CA ALA A 39 5.55 -18.53 21.17
C ALA A 39 6.03 -19.94 21.53
N MET A 40 5.10 -20.89 21.72
CA MET A 40 5.44 -22.30 21.99
C MET A 40 6.15 -22.95 20.80
N ALA A 41 5.71 -22.69 19.57
CA ALA A 41 6.40 -23.20 18.37
C ALA A 41 7.86 -22.69 18.28
N ILE A 42 8.11 -21.44 18.67
CA ILE A 42 9.47 -20.86 18.74
C ILE A 42 10.30 -21.53 19.84
N ILE A 43 9.72 -21.75 21.04
CA ILE A 43 10.40 -22.43 22.15
C ILE A 43 10.77 -23.86 21.74
N GLU A 44 9.88 -24.57 21.06
CA GLU A 44 10.15 -25.90 20.51
C GLU A 44 11.26 -25.84 19.45
N ALA A 45 11.30 -24.82 18.60
CA ALA A 45 12.40 -24.60 17.67
C ALA A 45 13.73 -24.35 18.40
N LYS A 46 13.73 -23.59 19.49
CA LYS A 46 14.91 -23.39 20.34
C LYS A 46 15.40 -24.69 20.95
N ASN A 47 14.48 -25.54 21.41
CA ASN A 47 14.79 -26.87 21.96
C ASN A 47 15.39 -27.82 20.91
N ARG A 48 15.15 -27.57 19.61
CA ARG A 48 15.83 -28.24 18.49
C ARG A 48 17.21 -27.66 18.16
N ASN A 49 17.73 -26.74 18.99
CA ASN A 49 19.02 -26.04 18.85
C ASN A 49 19.12 -25.08 17.65
N LEU A 50 18.01 -24.50 17.21
CA LEU A 50 18.06 -23.43 16.21
C LEU A 50 18.58 -22.11 16.82
N THR A 51 19.25 -21.31 15.99
CA THR A 51 19.59 -19.92 16.32
C THR A 51 18.33 -19.08 16.21
N ILE A 52 17.90 -18.44 17.30
CA ILE A 52 16.68 -17.64 17.33
C ILE A 52 16.95 -16.32 18.03
N ASP A 53 16.75 -15.23 17.30
CA ASP A 53 16.85 -13.85 17.78
C ASP A 53 15.56 -13.09 17.49
N ILE A 54 15.04 -12.37 18.49
CA ILE A 54 13.75 -11.70 18.41
C ILE A 54 13.88 -10.25 18.86
N ILE A 55 13.33 -9.33 18.07
CA ILE A 55 13.15 -7.92 18.42
C ILE A 55 11.68 -7.69 18.78
N LEU A 56 11.43 -7.19 19.98
CA LEU A 56 10.07 -6.90 20.49
C LEU A 56 9.96 -5.47 21.00
N SER A 57 8.85 -4.81 20.68
CA SER A 57 8.48 -3.57 21.36
C SER A 57 8.25 -3.83 22.85
N SER A 58 8.81 -2.97 23.70
CA SER A 58 8.70 -3.03 25.15
C SER A 58 7.36 -2.44 25.59
N ASN A 59 6.28 -3.15 25.31
CA ASN A 59 4.93 -2.82 25.76
C ASN A 59 4.41 -3.88 26.74
N ALA A 60 3.49 -3.47 27.62
CA ALA A 60 2.96 -4.33 28.69
C ALA A 60 2.31 -5.62 28.17
N GLN A 61 1.76 -5.59 26.96
CA GLN A 61 1.13 -6.74 26.33
C GLN A 61 2.13 -7.86 25.99
N ASN A 62 3.36 -7.50 25.62
CA ASN A 62 4.41 -8.44 25.23
C ASN A 62 5.12 -9.10 26.41
N GLU A 63 5.01 -8.55 27.63
CA GLU A 63 5.82 -8.98 28.78
C GLU A 63 5.69 -10.47 29.12
N ILE A 64 4.49 -11.04 29.02
CA ILE A 64 4.29 -12.48 29.29
C ILE A 64 5.08 -13.34 28.29
N VAL A 65 4.94 -13.07 26.99
CA VAL A 65 5.62 -13.84 25.93
C VAL A 65 7.13 -13.58 25.97
N LYS A 66 7.56 -12.35 26.23
CA LYS A 66 8.97 -11.98 26.42
C LYS A 66 9.60 -12.79 27.55
N LEU A 67 8.93 -12.94 28.70
CA LEU A 67 9.41 -13.78 29.81
C LEU A 67 9.44 -15.27 29.44
N MET A 68 8.44 -15.78 28.72
CA MET A 68 8.42 -17.17 28.24
C MET A 68 9.61 -17.47 27.31
N LEU A 69 9.86 -16.58 26.34
CA LEU A 69 10.96 -16.71 25.37
C LEU A 69 12.33 -16.62 26.05
N LYS A 70 12.54 -15.62 26.91
CA LYS A 70 13.79 -15.49 27.68
C LYS A 70 14.01 -16.68 28.61
N GLY A 71 12.96 -17.18 29.27
CA GLY A 71 13.01 -18.37 30.13
C GLY A 71 13.40 -19.66 29.39
N ALA A 72 13.11 -19.73 28.09
CA ALA A 72 13.54 -20.82 27.20
C ALA A 72 14.93 -20.59 26.55
N GLY A 73 15.65 -19.51 26.91
CA GLY A 73 16.96 -19.18 26.36
C GLY A 73 16.93 -18.61 24.94
N VAL A 74 15.80 -18.06 24.49
CA VAL A 74 15.70 -17.31 23.24
C VAL A 74 16.27 -15.90 23.46
N SER A 75 17.07 -15.41 22.52
CA SER A 75 17.59 -14.04 22.56
C SER A 75 16.48 -13.06 22.21
N VAL A 76 16.26 -12.06 23.07
CA VAL A 76 15.19 -11.07 22.90
C VAL A 76 15.72 -9.66 23.16
N HIS A 77 15.77 -8.86 22.09
CA HIS A 77 16.10 -7.44 22.09
C HIS A 77 14.81 -6.63 22.31
N ALA A 78 14.73 -5.90 23.42
CA ALA A 78 13.57 -5.08 23.75
C ALA A 78 13.76 -3.65 23.22
N PHE A 79 12.83 -3.18 22.38
CA PHE A 79 12.79 -1.81 21.91
C PHE A 79 11.92 -0.97 22.84
N GLU A 80 12.52 -0.08 23.64
CA GLU A 80 11.84 0.54 24.78
C GLU A 80 10.69 1.49 24.40
N THR A 81 9.65 1.59 25.24
CA THR A 81 8.56 2.55 25.04
C THR A 81 9.04 3.96 25.36
N GLY A 82 8.83 4.91 24.45
CA GLY A 82 9.33 6.28 24.58
C GLY A 82 10.77 6.45 24.09
N ASP A 83 11.28 5.46 23.35
CA ASP A 83 12.53 5.56 22.64
C ASP A 83 12.52 6.77 21.67
N PRO A 84 13.55 7.63 21.67
CA PRO A 84 13.64 8.77 20.76
C PRO A 84 13.60 8.38 19.28
N ARG A 85 13.88 7.11 18.93
CA ARG A 85 13.75 6.54 17.59
C ARG A 85 12.29 6.38 17.10
N GLY A 86 11.30 6.50 17.99
CA GLY A 86 9.88 6.31 17.66
C GLY A 86 9.32 4.96 18.11
N VAL A 87 8.44 4.34 17.32
CA VAL A 87 7.79 3.05 17.65
C VAL A 87 8.23 1.96 16.67
N MET A 88 8.76 0.85 17.17
CA MET A 88 9.10 -0.32 16.36
C MET A 88 7.81 -1.04 15.92
N ASN A 89 7.32 -0.71 14.73
CA ASN A 89 6.06 -1.27 14.19
C ASN A 89 6.29 -2.40 13.17
N HIS A 90 7.49 -2.96 13.09
CA HIS A 90 7.81 -4.07 12.19
C HIS A 90 7.07 -5.36 12.58
N LYS A 91 6.75 -6.16 11.56
CA LYS A 91 6.04 -7.43 11.65
C LYS A 91 6.57 -8.35 10.55
N PHE A 92 7.72 -8.94 10.82
CA PHE A 92 8.33 -9.88 9.89
C PHE A 92 9.03 -11.03 10.63
N CYS A 93 9.18 -12.14 9.92
CA CYS A 93 9.86 -13.35 10.35
C CYS A 93 10.70 -13.89 9.19
N LEU A 94 11.95 -14.21 9.47
CA LEU A 94 12.93 -14.72 8.52
C LEU A 94 13.38 -16.10 8.98
N ILE A 95 13.39 -17.07 8.07
CA ILE A 95 13.66 -18.47 8.39
C ILE A 95 14.71 -19.04 7.42
N ASP A 96 15.72 -19.70 7.97
CA ASP A 96 16.72 -20.52 7.29
C ASP A 96 17.42 -19.87 6.08
N ASN A 97 17.67 -18.55 6.13
CA ASN A 97 18.29 -17.81 5.01
C ASN A 97 17.54 -17.91 3.68
N LYS A 98 16.24 -18.23 3.75
CA LYS A 98 15.45 -18.61 2.59
C LYS A 98 14.07 -17.99 2.59
N ILE A 99 13.32 -18.12 3.69
CA ILE A 99 11.92 -17.71 3.75
C ILE A 99 11.80 -16.38 4.48
N SER A 100 11.07 -15.44 3.89
CA SER A 100 10.63 -14.21 4.54
C SER A 100 9.11 -14.17 4.60
N ILE A 101 8.59 -13.85 5.78
CA ILE A 101 7.17 -13.64 6.06
C ILE A 101 7.04 -12.21 6.57
N ASN A 102 6.27 -11.38 5.90
CA ASN A 102 6.06 -9.99 6.33
C ASN A 102 4.64 -9.51 6.01
N GLY A 103 4.13 -8.52 6.74
CA GLY A 103 2.82 -7.94 6.46
C GLY A 103 2.28 -7.09 7.60
N SER A 104 0.95 -7.01 7.69
CA SER A 104 0.27 -6.24 8.75
C SER A 104 0.05 -7.06 10.03
N TYR A 105 0.14 -8.39 9.93
CA TYR A 105 -0.21 -9.33 11.00
C TYR A 105 0.74 -9.28 12.20
N ASN A 106 0.24 -8.85 13.35
CA ASN A 106 0.93 -9.00 14.64
C ASN A 106 0.78 -10.43 15.17
N TYR A 107 1.75 -10.96 15.91
CA TYR A 107 1.64 -12.28 16.56
C TYR A 107 0.77 -12.20 17.81
N SER A 108 -0.48 -11.77 17.65
CA SER A 108 -1.43 -11.51 18.71
C SER A 108 -2.73 -12.27 18.51
N ILE A 109 -3.39 -12.62 19.61
CA ILE A 109 -4.70 -13.30 19.57
C ILE A 109 -5.74 -12.47 18.79
N ASN A 110 -5.65 -11.14 18.91
CA ASN A 110 -6.58 -10.24 18.24
C ASN A 110 -6.39 -10.23 16.71
N ALA A 111 -5.14 -10.33 16.24
CA ALA A 111 -4.83 -10.42 14.81
C ALA A 111 -5.40 -11.71 14.18
N SER A 112 -5.40 -12.82 14.91
CA SER A 112 -5.94 -14.11 14.43
C SER A 112 -7.45 -14.11 14.28
N ASN A 113 -8.18 -13.39 15.16
CA ASN A 113 -9.61 -13.59 15.34
C ASN A 113 -10.49 -12.40 14.92
N ASN A 114 -9.96 -11.17 15.00
CA ASN A 114 -10.79 -9.96 14.95
C ASN A 114 -10.33 -8.91 13.93
N ASN A 115 -9.06 -8.94 13.50
CA ASN A 115 -8.54 -7.97 12.54
C ASN A 115 -8.55 -8.50 11.11
N VAL A 116 -8.67 -7.58 10.15
CA VAL A 116 -8.37 -7.85 8.74
C VAL A 116 -6.87 -7.60 8.55
N GLU A 117 -6.12 -8.66 8.27
CA GLU A 117 -4.67 -8.66 8.21
C GLU A 117 -4.19 -9.37 6.95
N ASN A 118 -2.94 -9.13 6.54
CA ASN A 118 -2.31 -9.92 5.50
C ASN A 118 -0.87 -10.27 5.86
N ILE A 119 -0.37 -11.37 5.29
CA ILE A 119 1.06 -11.67 5.17
C ILE A 119 1.40 -12.03 3.74
N GLN A 120 2.62 -11.69 3.35
CA GLN A 120 3.30 -12.20 2.18
C GLN A 120 4.39 -13.18 2.63
N VAL A 121 4.34 -14.40 2.11
CA VAL A 121 5.41 -15.40 2.25
C VAL A 121 6.21 -15.42 0.94
N SER A 122 7.52 -15.28 1.06
CA SER A 122 8.44 -15.19 -0.07
C SER A 122 9.70 -16.03 0.18
N ASP A 123 10.17 -16.73 -0.84
CA ASP A 123 11.49 -17.39 -0.87
C ASP A 123 12.54 -16.59 -1.68
N ASP A 124 12.24 -15.33 -1.98
CA ASP A 124 13.11 -14.42 -2.72
C ASP A 124 14.27 -13.95 -1.83
N ILE A 125 15.48 -14.36 -2.20
CA ILE A 125 16.70 -14.12 -1.42
C ILE A 125 17.04 -12.63 -1.29
N ALA A 126 16.62 -11.80 -2.27
CA ALA A 126 16.86 -10.36 -2.22
C ALA A 126 15.99 -9.71 -1.14
N ILE A 127 14.72 -10.12 -1.04
CA ILE A 127 13.79 -9.66 -0.01
C ILE A 127 14.27 -10.12 1.37
N TYR A 128 14.66 -11.39 1.48
CA TYR A 128 15.24 -11.91 2.72
C TYR A 128 16.45 -11.08 3.18
N SER A 129 17.39 -10.81 2.28
CA SER A 129 18.63 -10.07 2.60
C SER A 129 18.34 -8.64 3.07
N GLN A 130 17.36 -7.96 2.47
CA GLN A 130 16.97 -6.62 2.91
C GLN A 130 16.38 -6.61 4.32
N PHE A 131 15.48 -7.55 4.63
CA PHE A 131 14.93 -7.67 5.98
C PHE A 131 15.97 -8.13 7.00
N LEU A 132 16.93 -8.98 6.60
CA LEU A 132 18.01 -9.39 7.48
C LEU A 132 18.89 -8.19 7.85
N LEU A 133 19.30 -7.37 6.87
CA LEU A 133 20.08 -6.15 7.13
C LEU A 133 19.35 -5.19 8.08
N GLU A 134 18.03 -5.02 7.90
CA GLU A 134 17.24 -4.19 8.80
C GLU A 134 17.11 -4.79 10.20
N PHE A 135 16.91 -6.11 10.31
CA PHE A 135 16.90 -6.81 11.59
C PHE A 135 18.22 -6.62 12.33
N GLU A 136 19.33 -6.86 11.64
CA GLU A 136 20.66 -6.65 12.17
C GLU A 136 20.80 -5.19 12.64
N ARG A 137 20.52 -4.20 11.78
CA ARG A 137 20.59 -2.76 12.13
C ARG A 137 19.80 -2.43 13.40
N LEU A 138 18.56 -2.92 13.52
CA LEU A 138 17.70 -2.68 14.67
C LEU A 138 18.27 -3.33 15.94
N SER A 139 18.69 -4.59 15.88
CA SER A 139 19.30 -5.29 17.03
C SER A 139 20.55 -4.56 17.54
N TYR A 140 21.44 -4.15 16.64
CA TYR A 140 22.64 -3.38 16.99
C TYR A 140 22.30 -2.06 17.65
N ASN A 141 21.37 -1.29 17.07
CA ASN A 141 20.95 -0.02 17.62
C ASN A 141 20.34 -0.18 19.02
N ILE A 142 19.53 -1.23 19.24
CA ILE A 142 18.94 -1.55 20.55
C ILE A 142 20.05 -1.87 21.55
N ASP A 143 20.96 -2.77 21.21
CA ASP A 143 22.02 -3.22 22.11
C ASP A 143 23.03 -2.11 22.48
N HIS A 144 23.17 -1.08 21.63
CA HIS A 144 24.10 0.03 21.81
C HIS A 144 23.42 1.37 22.19
N ASN A 145 22.11 1.40 22.44
CA ASN A 145 21.35 2.61 22.84
C ASN A 145 21.54 3.83 21.91
N ILE A 146 21.58 3.62 20.59
CA ILE A 146 21.74 4.71 19.60
C ILE A 146 20.37 5.34 19.30
N ALA A 147 20.21 6.65 19.53
CA ALA A 147 19.00 7.42 19.21
C ALA A 147 18.99 7.83 17.72
N ASP A 148 17.92 7.50 16.97
CA ASP A 148 17.77 7.88 15.56
C ASP A 148 17.41 9.37 15.49
N HIS A 149 18.42 10.20 15.28
CA HIS A 149 18.25 11.44 14.54
C HIS A 149 19.26 11.46 13.41
N ASN A 150 18.76 11.31 12.19
CA ASN A 150 19.44 11.59 10.92
C ASN A 150 20.95 11.26 10.91
N SER A 151 21.29 10.00 10.68
CA SER A 151 22.58 9.60 10.15
C SER A 151 22.48 8.20 9.56
N ALA A 152 22.27 8.13 8.25
CA ALA A 152 22.73 6.99 7.48
C ALA A 152 24.27 7.06 7.45
N SER A 153 24.89 6.67 8.56
CA SER A 153 26.32 6.40 8.67
C SER A 153 26.43 4.89 8.89
N THR A 154 26.70 4.19 7.79
CA THR A 154 27.40 2.91 7.68
C THR A 154 27.61 2.15 9.00
N LEU A 155 26.72 1.20 9.31
CA LEU A 155 26.98 0.10 10.23
C LEU A 155 27.07 -1.18 9.43
N SER A 156 28.30 -1.55 9.08
CA SER A 156 28.68 -2.86 8.57
C SER A 156 28.67 -3.88 9.73
N PHE A 157 27.80 -4.89 9.65
CA PHE A 157 27.81 -6.04 10.54
C PHE A 157 29.08 -6.88 10.33
N GLN A 158 29.89 -6.99 11.38
CA GLN A 158 30.99 -7.95 11.47
C GLN A 158 30.48 -9.23 12.15
N THR A 159 30.38 -10.32 11.41
CA THR A 159 30.35 -11.69 11.95
C THR A 159 31.78 -12.04 12.41
N PRO A 160 31.99 -12.80 13.52
CA PRO A 160 33.30 -12.98 14.13
C PRO A 160 34.20 -13.86 13.28
N VAL A 161 35.02 -13.21 12.44
CA VAL A 161 36.20 -13.82 11.84
C VAL A 161 37.37 -13.57 12.79
N GLN A 162 38.15 -14.63 13.02
CA GLN A 162 39.41 -14.63 13.77
C GLN A 162 40.17 -13.32 13.64
N GLN A 163 40.61 -12.80 14.80
CA GLN A 163 41.46 -11.62 14.93
C GLN A 163 42.60 -11.67 13.90
N THR A 164 42.40 -10.93 12.82
CA THR A 164 43.46 -10.44 11.97
C THR A 164 43.54 -8.94 12.25
N PRO A 165 44.74 -8.35 12.43
CA PRO A 165 44.86 -6.99 12.95
C PRO A 165 44.13 -5.98 12.06
N GLN A 166 43.44 -5.01 12.66
CA GLN A 166 42.90 -3.86 11.94
C GLN A 166 44.00 -3.22 11.09
N PRO A 167 43.74 -2.82 9.83
CA PRO A 167 44.64 -1.92 9.14
C PRO A 167 44.57 -0.58 9.86
N GLN A 168 45.60 -0.28 10.65
CA GLN A 168 45.96 1.09 10.98
C GLN A 168 45.87 1.91 9.70
N THR A 169 45.24 3.09 9.73
CA THR A 169 45.31 4.06 8.62
C THR A 169 46.78 4.21 8.27
N ILE A 170 47.19 3.60 7.15
CA ILE A 170 48.57 3.55 6.74
C ILE A 170 48.92 4.98 6.35
N ASN A 171 49.62 5.70 7.23
CA ASN A 171 50.09 7.03 6.91
C ASN A 171 51.08 6.88 5.75
N ILE A 172 50.66 7.24 4.53
CA ILE A 172 51.44 7.08 3.30
C ILE A 172 52.80 7.77 3.45
N ILE A 173 52.85 8.89 4.18
CA ILE A 173 54.09 9.61 4.49
C ILE A 173 55.01 8.78 5.39
N GLU A 174 54.46 8.11 6.40
CA GLU A 174 55.22 7.26 7.32
C GLU A 174 55.76 6.01 6.62
N VAL A 175 54.94 5.37 5.77
CA VAL A 175 55.37 4.23 4.96
C VAL A 175 56.44 4.63 3.97
N PHE A 176 56.26 5.76 3.28
CA PHE A 176 57.25 6.28 2.37
C PHE A 176 58.55 6.59 3.11
N SER A 177 58.49 7.28 4.25
CA SER A 177 59.64 7.56 5.12
C SER A 177 60.41 6.28 5.51
N LYS A 178 59.69 5.25 5.97
CA LYS A 178 60.28 3.96 6.33
C LYS A 178 60.89 3.23 5.14
N GLN A 179 60.25 3.30 3.96
CA GLN A 179 60.78 2.74 2.72
C GLN A 179 62.07 3.45 2.30
N LEU A 180 62.12 4.78 2.40
CA LEU A 180 63.33 5.56 2.11
C LEU A 180 64.48 5.18 3.07
N GLN A 181 64.20 5.05 4.37
CA GLN A 181 65.20 4.59 5.35
C GLN A 181 65.75 3.19 5.00
N ASN A 182 64.88 2.25 4.65
CA ASN A 182 65.27 0.89 4.24
C ASN A 182 66.15 0.86 2.99
N LEU A 183 65.90 1.74 2.02
CA LEU A 183 66.72 1.89 0.82
C LEU A 183 68.13 2.41 1.18
N VAL A 184 68.22 3.40 2.08
CA VAL A 184 69.50 3.90 2.58
C VAL A 184 70.29 2.79 3.27
N TYR A 185 69.65 2.00 4.14
CA TYR A 185 70.29 0.87 4.81
C TYR A 185 70.86 -0.16 3.84
N SER A 186 70.07 -0.54 2.83
CA SER A 186 70.46 -1.55 1.85
C SER A 186 71.64 -1.07 0.99
N ALA A 187 71.68 0.23 0.67
CA ALA A 187 72.76 0.82 -0.12
C ALA A 187 74.08 0.95 0.67
N ALA A 188 74.03 1.08 2.00
CA ALA A 188 75.23 1.29 2.82
C ALA A 188 76.14 0.05 2.90
N GLN A 189 75.58 -1.17 2.83
CA GLN A 189 76.31 -2.45 2.86
C GLN A 189 77.29 -2.61 4.04
N ILE A 190 76.92 -2.18 5.25
CA ILE A 190 77.78 -2.27 6.44
C ILE A 190 77.64 -3.63 7.10
N ASN A 191 78.78 -4.20 7.49
CA ASN A 191 78.82 -5.42 8.29
C ASN A 191 78.51 -5.12 9.77
N ILE A 192 77.25 -5.25 10.15
CA ILE A 192 76.77 -4.94 11.51
C ILE A 192 77.38 -5.90 12.54
N ASP A 193 77.59 -7.17 12.16
CA ASP A 193 78.13 -8.20 13.04
C ASP A 193 79.57 -7.90 13.45
N GLU A 194 80.35 -7.25 12.57
CA GLU A 194 81.70 -6.81 12.87
C GLU A 194 81.74 -5.76 13.98
N TYR A 195 80.85 -4.77 13.95
CA TYR A 195 80.78 -3.74 15.00
C TYR A 195 80.22 -4.28 16.31
N LYS A 196 79.28 -5.23 16.24
CA LYS A 196 78.81 -5.95 17.44
C LYS A 196 79.95 -6.76 18.08
N GLN A 197 80.72 -7.48 17.27
CA GLN A 197 81.89 -8.23 17.73
C GLN A 197 82.96 -7.29 18.30
N LYS A 198 83.24 -6.17 17.64
CA LYS A 198 84.15 -5.12 18.12
C LYS A 198 83.70 -4.60 19.49
N GLY A 199 82.41 -4.32 19.68
CA GLY A 199 81.87 -3.91 20.98
C GLY A 199 82.10 -4.94 22.08
N TYR A 200 81.88 -6.22 21.76
CA TYR A 200 82.11 -7.33 22.67
C TYR A 200 83.58 -7.47 23.07
N GLU A 201 84.49 -7.39 22.11
CA GLU A 201 85.93 -7.48 22.32
C GLU A 201 86.47 -6.28 23.10
N THR A 202 86.06 -5.05 22.75
CA THR A 202 86.45 -3.85 23.50
C THR A 202 86.01 -3.92 24.96
N SER A 203 84.78 -4.39 25.22
CA SER A 203 84.28 -4.58 26.59
C SER A 203 85.08 -5.66 27.34
N LYS A 204 85.46 -6.74 26.65
CA LYS A 204 86.26 -7.84 27.21
C LYS A 204 87.68 -7.44 27.58
N GLU A 205 88.36 -6.73 26.70
CA GLU A 205 89.77 -6.33 26.89
C GLU A 205 89.92 -5.25 27.95
N ASN A 206 88.90 -4.40 28.11
CA ASN A 206 88.93 -3.23 28.97
C ASN A 206 88.02 -3.35 30.20
N GLN A 207 87.57 -4.56 30.52
CA GLN A 207 86.71 -4.86 31.67
C GLN A 207 85.47 -3.94 31.73
N GLY A 208 84.85 -3.62 30.59
CA GLY A 208 83.66 -2.77 30.53
C GLY A 208 83.87 -1.32 30.99
N SER A 209 85.07 -0.75 30.82
CA SER A 209 85.39 0.65 31.14
C SER A 209 84.57 1.68 30.32
N ILE A 210 83.82 2.53 31.01
CA ILE A 210 82.96 3.55 30.41
C ILE A 210 83.74 4.60 29.60
N ASP A 211 84.95 4.93 30.05
CA ASP A 211 85.80 5.92 29.37
C ASP A 211 86.32 5.37 28.05
N ILE A 212 86.63 4.06 28.01
CA ILE A 212 87.01 3.37 26.77
C ILE A 212 85.80 3.25 25.84
N PHE A 213 84.60 2.97 26.37
CA PHE A 213 83.39 2.99 25.57
C PHE A 213 83.19 4.35 24.88
N ARG A 214 83.32 5.46 25.63
CA ARG A 214 83.21 6.82 25.08
C ARG A 214 84.26 7.13 24.02
N ALA A 215 85.51 6.76 24.27
CA ALA A 215 86.61 6.98 23.32
C ALA A 215 86.36 6.22 22.01
N GLU A 216 86.04 4.93 22.09
CA GLU A 216 85.78 4.10 20.92
C GLU A 216 84.49 4.48 20.18
N TYR A 217 83.44 4.89 20.90
CA TYR A 217 82.24 5.44 20.30
C TYR A 217 82.52 6.71 19.49
N ASN A 218 83.35 7.62 20.01
CA ASN A 218 83.78 8.81 19.29
C ASN A 218 84.68 8.48 18.10
N ASN A 219 85.56 7.48 18.21
CA ASN A 219 86.36 6.99 17.08
C ASN A 219 85.48 6.44 15.95
N ILE A 220 84.50 5.59 16.29
CA ILE A 220 83.50 5.07 15.34
C ILE A 220 82.75 6.23 14.66
N LYS A 221 82.40 7.27 15.40
CA LYS A 221 81.72 8.46 14.86
C LYS A 221 82.58 9.22 13.85
N GLU A 222 83.87 9.39 14.10
CA GLU A 222 84.80 10.04 13.17
C GLU A 222 85.12 9.14 11.95
N GLU A 223 85.24 7.82 12.15
CA GLU A 223 85.42 6.83 11.07
C GLU A 223 84.25 6.87 10.08
N ILE A 224 83.01 6.92 10.59
CA ILE A 224 81.79 7.01 9.78
C ILE A 224 81.66 8.37 9.06
N LYS A 225 82.13 9.47 9.68
CA LYS A 225 82.21 10.78 9.00
C LYS A 225 83.18 10.75 7.82
N THR A 226 84.30 10.04 7.96
CA THR A 226 85.32 9.91 6.91
C THR A 226 84.81 9.05 5.74
N TYR A 227 84.05 7.99 6.05
CA TYR A 227 83.35 7.15 5.05
C TYR A 227 82.37 7.96 4.17
N ALA A 228 81.79 9.05 4.68
CA ALA A 228 80.88 9.92 3.94
C ALA A 228 81.57 10.79 2.85
N THR A 229 82.90 10.90 2.90
CA THR A 229 83.71 11.72 1.98
C THR A 229 84.48 10.91 0.93
N ASP A 230 84.41 9.58 0.96
CA ASP A 230 85.12 8.69 0.04
C ASP A 230 84.55 8.74 -1.39
N GLU A 231 85.41 8.75 -2.42
CA GLU A 231 85.05 8.72 -3.84
C GLU A 231 84.23 7.46 -4.20
N GLY A 232 84.43 6.34 -3.49
CA GLY A 232 83.64 5.12 -3.64
C GLY A 232 82.14 5.30 -3.36
N LEU A 233 81.76 6.35 -2.62
CA LEU A 233 80.38 6.68 -2.27
C LEU A 233 79.58 7.26 -3.45
N SER A 234 80.24 7.79 -4.49
CA SER A 234 79.58 8.39 -5.65
C SER A 234 78.68 7.40 -6.41
N SER A 235 79.16 6.17 -6.62
CA SER A 235 78.39 5.10 -7.25
C SER A 235 77.16 4.69 -6.41
N LYS A 236 77.32 4.59 -5.08
CA LYS A 236 76.25 4.26 -4.13
C LYS A 236 75.21 5.39 -4.03
N LYS A 237 75.63 6.66 -4.08
CA LYS A 237 74.73 7.83 -4.14
C LYS A 237 73.84 7.79 -5.38
N ASN A 238 74.41 7.54 -6.56
CA ASN A 238 73.64 7.48 -7.81
C ASN A 238 72.59 6.35 -7.81
N VAL A 239 72.97 5.15 -7.33
CA VAL A 239 72.04 4.02 -7.19
C VAL A 239 70.92 4.34 -6.19
N LEU A 240 71.27 4.93 -5.05
CA LEU A 240 70.30 5.31 -4.02
C LEU A 240 69.33 6.40 -4.51
N THR A 241 69.82 7.42 -5.21
CA THR A 241 68.97 8.45 -5.84
C THR A 241 68.00 7.84 -6.84
N ALA A 242 68.45 6.91 -7.69
CA ALA A 242 67.57 6.22 -8.64
C ALA A 242 66.49 5.39 -7.93
N HIS A 243 66.85 4.63 -6.90
CA HIS A 243 65.89 3.84 -6.12
C HIS A 243 64.86 4.70 -5.38
N ILE A 244 65.28 5.83 -4.82
CA ILE A 244 64.38 6.76 -4.12
C ILE A 244 63.46 7.49 -5.11
N SER A 245 63.94 7.83 -6.30
CA SER A 245 63.10 8.39 -7.36
C SER A 245 62.03 7.39 -7.83
N ASN A 246 62.40 6.11 -8.00
CA ASN A 246 61.44 5.06 -8.32
C ASN A 246 60.43 4.83 -7.20
N ALA A 247 60.86 4.85 -5.94
CA ALA A 247 59.98 4.73 -4.78
C ALA A 247 58.99 5.91 -4.68
N TYR A 248 59.44 7.13 -4.98
CA TYR A 248 58.60 8.32 -5.01
C TYR A 248 57.50 8.21 -6.07
N GLU A 249 57.87 7.88 -7.32
CA GLU A 249 56.88 7.75 -8.40
C GLU A 249 55.88 6.62 -8.15
N ALA A 250 56.33 5.49 -7.61
CA ALA A 250 55.45 4.39 -7.20
C ALA A 250 54.47 4.82 -6.09
N THR A 251 54.96 5.53 -5.07
CA THR A 251 54.12 6.03 -3.97
C THR A 251 53.11 7.06 -4.46
N LYS A 252 53.52 7.95 -5.37
CA LYS A 252 52.64 8.94 -6.00
C LYS A 252 51.54 8.28 -6.83
N THR A 253 51.86 7.24 -7.59
CA THR A 253 50.85 6.47 -8.34
C THR A 253 49.87 5.77 -7.40
N ASN A 254 50.35 5.18 -6.31
CA ASN A 254 49.49 4.56 -5.30
C ASN A 254 48.55 5.58 -4.64
N ALA A 255 49.04 6.78 -4.32
CA ALA A 255 48.21 7.85 -3.75
C ALA A 255 47.12 8.33 -4.71
N GLU A 256 47.38 8.35 -6.03
CA GLU A 256 46.36 8.67 -7.04
C GLU A 256 45.32 7.56 -7.19
N LEU A 257 45.74 6.29 -7.14
CA LEU A 257 44.83 5.14 -7.14
C LEU A 257 43.91 5.17 -5.90
N GLU A 258 44.45 5.48 -4.73
CA GLU A 258 43.67 5.60 -3.50
C GLU A 258 42.65 6.76 -3.59
N LYS A 259 43.02 7.90 -4.19
CA LYS A 259 42.10 9.00 -4.48
C LYS A 259 40.92 8.55 -5.33
N GLN A 260 41.21 7.87 -6.45
CA GLN A 260 40.18 7.36 -7.35
C GLN A 260 39.26 6.34 -6.68
N GLN A 261 39.83 5.45 -5.84
CA GLN A 261 39.06 4.49 -5.06
C GLN A 261 38.13 5.20 -4.07
N LYS A 262 38.63 6.18 -3.29
CA LYS A 262 37.81 6.96 -2.36
C LYS A 262 36.65 7.66 -3.06
N ILE A 263 36.90 8.35 -4.17
CA ILE A 263 35.85 8.99 -4.99
C ILE A 263 34.84 7.97 -5.50
N SER A 264 35.30 6.81 -5.97
CA SER A 264 34.40 5.76 -6.48
C SER A 264 33.50 5.16 -5.40
N VAL A 265 34.01 5.02 -4.17
CA VAL A 265 33.25 4.53 -3.01
C VAL A 265 32.18 5.55 -2.60
N GLU A 266 32.55 6.83 -2.51
CA GLU A 266 31.59 7.90 -2.18
C GLU A 266 30.46 8.00 -3.22
N LYS A 267 30.78 7.91 -4.52
CA LYS A 267 29.76 7.86 -5.58
C LYS A 267 28.85 6.64 -5.45
N ARG A 268 29.43 5.46 -5.23
CA ARG A 268 28.66 4.22 -5.13
C ARG A 268 27.72 4.19 -3.93
N ASN A 269 28.14 4.74 -2.79
CA ASN A 269 27.32 4.80 -1.58
C ASN A 269 26.10 5.69 -1.80
N ASN A 270 26.29 6.85 -2.44
CA ASN A 270 25.20 7.79 -2.72
C ASN A 270 24.31 7.37 -3.91
N ASP A 271 24.84 6.59 -4.86
CA ASP A 271 24.09 6.09 -6.03
C ASP A 271 22.84 5.31 -5.64
N LEU A 272 22.92 4.49 -4.59
CA LEU A 272 21.78 3.70 -4.10
C LEU A 272 20.69 4.62 -3.55
N GLU A 273 21.06 5.59 -2.73
CA GLU A 273 20.12 6.52 -2.11
C GLU A 273 19.49 7.47 -3.16
N GLN A 274 20.26 7.90 -4.15
CA GLN A 274 19.74 8.65 -5.29
C GLN A 274 18.74 7.83 -6.11
N ARG A 275 19.01 6.55 -6.37
CA ARG A 275 18.06 5.67 -7.10
C ARG A 275 16.76 5.49 -6.33
N GLN A 276 16.85 5.16 -5.04
CA GLN A 276 15.68 5.03 -4.17
C GLN A 276 14.84 6.31 -4.13
N THR A 277 15.49 7.47 -4.04
CA THR A 277 14.81 8.77 -4.04
C THR A 277 14.14 9.05 -5.38
N LYS A 278 14.80 8.74 -6.51
CA LYS A 278 14.23 8.88 -7.87
C LYS A 278 13.03 7.96 -8.09
N ASP A 279 13.11 6.72 -7.63
CA ASP A 279 12.00 5.76 -7.73
C ASP A 279 10.78 6.26 -6.93
N LYS A 280 11.02 6.79 -5.72
CA LYS A 280 9.96 7.38 -4.89
C LYS A 280 9.31 8.61 -5.54
N ILE A 281 10.10 9.47 -6.20
CA ILE A 281 9.55 10.59 -6.99
C ILE A 281 8.69 10.08 -8.15
N ALA A 282 9.09 9.00 -8.82
CA ALA A 282 8.31 8.42 -9.90
C ALA A 282 6.96 7.88 -9.41
N GLU A 283 6.95 7.17 -8.27
CA GLU A 283 5.74 6.65 -7.63
C GLU A 283 4.77 7.79 -7.20
N LEU A 284 5.31 8.84 -6.58
CA LEU A 284 4.53 10.02 -6.19
C LEU A 284 3.91 10.72 -7.40
N LYS A 285 4.67 10.88 -8.49
CA LYS A 285 4.19 11.44 -9.76
C LYS A 285 3.09 10.59 -10.38
N GLN A 286 3.24 9.26 -10.37
CA GLN A 286 2.21 8.35 -10.85
C GLN A 286 0.92 8.50 -10.02
N THR A 287 1.05 8.54 -8.69
CA THR A 287 -0.08 8.78 -7.78
C THR A 287 -0.78 10.11 -8.09
N LYS A 288 -0.02 11.19 -8.32
CA LYS A 288 -0.55 12.50 -8.74
C LYS A 288 -1.36 12.39 -10.02
N THR A 289 -0.83 11.72 -11.05
CA THR A 289 -1.55 11.51 -12.32
C THR A 289 -2.86 10.75 -12.14
N VAL A 290 -2.87 9.71 -11.30
CA VAL A 290 -4.08 8.93 -11.01
C VAL A 290 -5.13 9.79 -10.30
N LEU A 291 -4.74 10.61 -9.33
CA LEU A 291 -5.65 11.52 -8.62
C LEU A 291 -6.22 12.62 -9.54
N GLU A 292 -5.45 13.10 -10.51
CA GLU A 292 -5.90 14.12 -11.47
C GLU A 292 -6.85 13.54 -12.53
N SER A 293 -6.47 12.42 -13.14
CA SER A 293 -7.15 11.83 -14.31
C SER A 293 -8.18 10.74 -13.98
N GLY A 294 -8.07 10.11 -12.82
CA GLY A 294 -8.87 8.98 -12.38
C GLY A 294 -8.26 7.64 -12.74
N ASN A 295 -8.76 6.58 -12.11
CA ASN A 295 -8.29 5.22 -12.33
C ASN A 295 -9.34 4.42 -13.12
N GLN A 296 -9.03 4.09 -14.37
CA GLN A 296 -9.95 3.35 -15.24
C GLN A 296 -10.20 1.91 -14.79
N ASN A 297 -9.28 1.32 -14.02
CA ASN A 297 -9.39 -0.07 -13.58
C ASN A 297 -10.25 -0.22 -12.32
N THR A 298 -10.20 0.76 -11.41
CA THR A 298 -11.02 0.77 -10.19
C THR A 298 -12.34 1.52 -10.38
N GLY A 299 -12.44 2.36 -11.42
CA GLY A 299 -13.59 3.24 -11.63
C GLY A 299 -13.58 4.49 -10.75
N GLU A 300 -12.49 4.73 -10.02
CA GLU A 300 -12.33 5.92 -9.18
C GLU A 300 -12.19 7.17 -10.06
N LYS A 301 -13.01 8.18 -9.76
CA LYS A 301 -13.03 9.43 -10.51
C LYS A 301 -11.88 10.32 -10.10
N GLY A 302 -11.16 10.83 -11.09
CA GLY A 302 -10.13 11.86 -10.87
C GLY A 302 -10.74 13.24 -10.69
N LEU A 303 -9.92 14.17 -10.22
CA LEU A 303 -10.31 15.57 -10.01
C LEU A 303 -10.93 16.22 -11.25
N LEU A 304 -10.42 15.90 -12.45
CA LEU A 304 -10.95 16.42 -13.72
C LEU A 304 -12.39 15.94 -13.99
N GLN A 305 -12.65 14.65 -13.73
CA GLN A 305 -13.96 14.05 -13.94
C GLN A 305 -14.98 14.61 -12.93
N ILE A 306 -14.59 14.72 -11.67
CA ILE A 306 -15.41 15.31 -10.60
C ILE A 306 -15.78 16.76 -10.94
N ASN A 307 -14.81 17.58 -11.37
CA ASN A 307 -15.10 18.96 -11.78
C ASN A 307 -16.08 19.03 -12.96
N SER A 308 -15.94 18.14 -13.95
CA SER A 308 -16.87 18.10 -15.08
C SER A 308 -18.30 17.73 -14.65
N GLU A 309 -18.44 16.82 -13.68
CA GLU A 309 -19.74 16.39 -13.17
C GLU A 309 -20.40 17.46 -12.31
N ILE A 310 -19.62 18.19 -11.52
CA ILE A 310 -20.09 19.38 -10.78
C ILE A 310 -20.67 20.42 -11.76
N GLU A 311 -19.96 20.75 -12.84
CA GLU A 311 -20.46 21.73 -13.82
C GLU A 311 -21.70 21.22 -14.58
N LYS A 312 -21.76 19.92 -14.89
CA LYS A 312 -22.95 19.30 -15.46
C LYS A 312 -24.16 19.42 -14.53
N ASN A 313 -23.99 19.08 -13.25
CA ASN A 313 -25.08 19.13 -12.26
C ASN A 313 -25.56 20.57 -12.02
N LYS A 314 -24.65 21.55 -11.99
CA LYS A 314 -25.01 22.98 -11.95
C LYS A 314 -25.86 23.41 -13.14
N LEU A 315 -25.51 22.96 -14.35
CA LEU A 315 -26.26 23.28 -15.56
C LEU A 315 -27.65 22.63 -15.57
N GLU A 316 -27.76 21.36 -15.16
CA GLU A 316 -29.05 20.65 -15.05
C GLU A 316 -29.96 21.34 -14.02
N ARG A 317 -29.42 21.69 -12.85
CA ARG A 317 -30.12 22.45 -11.80
C ARG A 317 -30.66 23.78 -12.32
N LYS A 318 -29.83 24.58 -12.99
CA LYS A 318 -30.23 25.88 -13.59
C LYS A 318 -31.32 25.70 -14.65
N THR A 319 -31.22 24.66 -15.46
CA THR A 319 -32.21 24.34 -16.50
C THR A 319 -33.56 23.97 -15.87
N LEU A 320 -33.54 23.14 -14.84
CA LEU A 320 -34.73 22.78 -14.07
C LEU A 320 -35.39 24.02 -13.48
N GLU A 321 -34.62 24.90 -12.82
CA GLU A 321 -35.10 26.18 -12.27
C GLU A 321 -35.83 27.04 -13.33
N GLN A 322 -35.29 27.14 -14.55
CA GLN A 322 -35.85 27.95 -15.64
C GLN A 322 -37.07 27.34 -16.34
N SER A 323 -37.22 26.01 -16.33
CA SER A 323 -38.32 25.31 -17.01
C SER A 323 -39.66 25.39 -16.26
N PHE A 324 -40.32 26.54 -16.25
CA PHE A 324 -41.72 26.67 -15.80
C PHE A 324 -42.68 26.58 -16.99
N VAL A 325 -43.31 25.43 -17.21
CA VAL A 325 -44.43 25.29 -18.18
C VAL A 325 -45.58 24.52 -17.54
N ILE A 326 -46.45 25.25 -16.84
CA ILE A 326 -47.74 24.70 -16.38
C ILE A 326 -48.64 24.52 -17.60
N LYS A 327 -49.03 23.28 -17.91
CA LYS A 327 -50.00 23.01 -18.98
C LYS A 327 -51.42 23.17 -18.44
N LYS A 328 -52.26 23.93 -19.13
CA LYS A 328 -53.68 24.11 -18.75
C LYS A 328 -54.42 22.76 -18.81
N PHE A 329 -55.23 22.46 -17.78
CA PHE A 329 -56.06 21.27 -17.76
C PHE A 329 -57.10 21.26 -18.88
N TRP A 330 -57.79 22.40 -19.07
CA TRP A 330 -58.78 22.59 -20.11
C TRP A 330 -58.08 22.78 -21.46
N SER A 331 -58.12 21.72 -22.26
CA SER A 331 -57.61 21.64 -23.62
C SER A 331 -58.69 21.02 -24.50
N ILE A 332 -58.59 21.22 -25.82
CA ILE A 332 -59.55 20.60 -26.75
C ILE A 332 -59.60 19.08 -26.53
N GLY A 333 -58.45 18.44 -26.31
CA GLY A 333 -58.34 17.00 -26.07
C GLY A 333 -58.99 16.54 -24.77
N THR A 334 -58.81 17.27 -23.66
CA THR A 334 -59.43 16.89 -22.37
C THR A 334 -60.95 17.07 -22.39
N ILE A 335 -61.46 18.07 -23.11
CA ILE A 335 -62.91 18.26 -23.31
C ILE A 335 -63.51 17.09 -24.11
N PHE A 336 -62.87 16.69 -25.22
CA PHE A 336 -63.33 15.54 -26.02
C PHE A 336 -63.30 14.23 -25.22
N VAL A 337 -62.25 14.01 -24.43
CA VAL A 337 -62.14 12.81 -23.59
C VAL A 337 -63.18 12.81 -22.48
N LEU A 338 -63.46 13.95 -21.83
CA LEU A 338 -64.54 14.07 -20.83
C LEU A 338 -65.91 13.76 -21.44
N PHE A 339 -66.17 14.26 -22.66
CA PHE A 339 -67.40 13.94 -23.38
C PHE A 339 -67.52 12.43 -23.68
N GLY A 340 -66.42 11.81 -24.13
CA GLY A 340 -66.35 10.36 -24.33
C GLY A 340 -66.65 9.57 -23.05
N LEU A 341 -66.12 10.00 -21.89
CA LEU A 341 -66.41 9.37 -20.59
C LEU A 341 -67.89 9.41 -20.24
N VAL A 342 -68.59 10.51 -20.49
CA VAL A 342 -70.04 10.61 -20.26
C VAL A 342 -70.80 9.62 -21.12
N ILE A 343 -70.47 9.51 -22.41
CA ILE A 343 -71.09 8.56 -23.34
C ILE A 343 -70.90 7.11 -22.86
N PHE A 344 -69.66 6.73 -22.55
CA PHE A 344 -69.38 5.35 -22.13
C PHE A 344 -70.00 5.02 -20.77
N THR A 345 -70.07 5.98 -19.84
CA THR A 345 -70.76 5.82 -18.56
C THR A 345 -72.24 5.51 -18.77
N PHE A 346 -72.91 6.26 -19.65
CA PHE A 346 -74.33 6.03 -19.96
C PHE A 346 -74.56 4.68 -20.65
N TYR A 347 -73.73 4.36 -21.64
CA TYR A 347 -73.78 3.07 -22.34
C TYR A 347 -73.61 1.88 -21.39
N LEU A 348 -72.55 1.90 -20.58
CA LEU A 348 -72.22 0.82 -19.65
C LEU A 348 -73.28 0.66 -18.56
N SER A 349 -73.84 1.76 -18.05
CA SER A 349 -74.92 1.71 -17.07
C SER A 349 -76.16 0.99 -17.64
N ILE A 350 -76.58 1.31 -18.87
CA ILE A 350 -77.69 0.62 -19.53
C ILE A 350 -77.36 -0.84 -19.83
N PHE A 351 -76.17 -1.10 -20.38
CA PHE A 351 -75.74 -2.44 -20.76
C PHE A 351 -75.71 -3.40 -19.56
N PHE A 352 -75.07 -2.99 -18.46
CA PHE A 352 -74.99 -3.81 -17.25
C PHE A 352 -76.32 -3.88 -16.48
N ALA A 353 -77.15 -2.84 -16.52
CA ALA A 353 -78.50 -2.93 -15.97
C ALA A 353 -79.40 -3.87 -16.79
N SER A 354 -79.26 -3.89 -18.11
CA SER A 354 -79.91 -4.87 -18.97
C SER A 354 -79.42 -6.28 -18.66
N ALA A 355 -78.12 -6.48 -18.53
CA ALA A 355 -77.54 -7.75 -18.10
C ALA A 355 -78.18 -8.25 -16.79
N LEU A 356 -78.24 -7.38 -15.79
CA LEU A 356 -78.82 -7.70 -14.49
C LEU A 356 -80.32 -8.00 -14.60
N TYR A 357 -81.07 -7.21 -15.37
CA TYR A 357 -82.50 -7.42 -15.59
C TYR A 357 -82.77 -8.82 -16.12
N LYS A 358 -82.00 -9.21 -17.13
CA LYS A 358 -82.12 -10.53 -17.75
C LYS A 358 -81.88 -11.62 -16.74
N VAL A 359 -80.66 -11.65 -16.19
CA VAL A 359 -80.17 -12.73 -15.32
C VAL A 359 -81.09 -12.98 -14.13
N PHE A 360 -81.62 -11.93 -13.50
CA PHE A 360 -82.37 -12.07 -12.25
C PHE A 360 -83.89 -12.00 -12.38
N PHE A 361 -84.43 -11.31 -13.39
CA PHE A 361 -85.85 -10.95 -13.42
C PHE A 361 -86.59 -11.42 -14.69
N GLU A 362 -85.98 -11.31 -15.87
CA GLU A 362 -86.66 -11.58 -17.15
C GLU A 362 -87.23 -13.00 -17.25
N GLY A 363 -86.47 -14.01 -16.81
CA GLY A 363 -86.92 -15.41 -16.83
C GLY A 363 -88.18 -15.66 -16.00
N ASN A 364 -88.32 -14.98 -14.85
CA ASN A 364 -89.51 -15.10 -14.00
C ASN A 364 -90.72 -14.39 -14.63
N VAL A 365 -90.51 -13.23 -15.26
CA VAL A 365 -91.56 -12.47 -15.95
C VAL A 365 -92.12 -13.24 -17.15
N ILE A 366 -91.25 -13.89 -17.93
CA ILE A 366 -91.66 -14.70 -19.10
C ILE A 366 -92.44 -15.94 -18.66
N ARG A 367 -92.00 -16.65 -17.62
CA ARG A 367 -92.75 -17.78 -17.06
C ARG A 367 -94.14 -17.38 -16.56
N ALA A 368 -94.24 -16.25 -15.85
CA ALA A 368 -95.52 -15.72 -15.38
C ALA A 368 -96.46 -15.35 -16.55
N SER A 369 -95.91 -14.79 -17.63
CA SER A 369 -96.68 -14.44 -18.84
C SER A 369 -97.20 -15.68 -19.58
N LEU A 370 -96.37 -16.71 -19.72
CA LEU A 370 -96.76 -17.99 -20.32
C LEU A 370 -97.85 -18.70 -19.49
N GLN A 371 -97.76 -18.65 -18.16
CA GLN A 371 -98.79 -19.19 -17.26
C GLN A 371 -100.13 -18.42 -17.36
N ALA A 372 -100.08 -17.12 -17.66
CA ALA A 372 -101.26 -16.30 -17.90
C ALA A 372 -101.86 -16.46 -19.31
N GLY A 373 -101.30 -17.33 -20.16
CA GLY A 373 -101.76 -17.56 -21.53
C GLY A 373 -101.43 -16.43 -22.51
N LEU A 374 -100.52 -15.53 -22.14
CA LEU A 374 -100.05 -14.44 -23.00
C LEU A 374 -98.84 -14.91 -23.84
N ASN A 375 -98.71 -14.42 -25.07
CA ASN A 375 -97.54 -14.68 -25.91
C ASN A 375 -96.45 -13.62 -25.63
N PRO A 376 -95.40 -13.94 -24.85
CA PRO A 376 -94.29 -13.01 -24.64
C PRO A 376 -93.51 -12.80 -25.96
N GLY A 377 -93.10 -11.57 -26.23
CA GLY A 377 -92.21 -11.27 -27.35
C GLY A 377 -90.84 -11.93 -27.19
N LEU A 378 -90.09 -12.06 -28.29
CA LEU A 378 -88.71 -12.55 -28.28
C LEU A 378 -87.84 -11.67 -27.37
N PRO A 379 -86.99 -12.26 -26.50
CA PRO A 379 -86.11 -11.49 -25.64
C PRO A 379 -85.11 -10.69 -26.50
N GLN A 380 -85.09 -9.36 -26.31
CA GLN A 380 -84.12 -8.50 -26.98
C GLN A 380 -82.75 -8.69 -26.34
N LEU A 381 -81.65 -8.58 -27.10
CA LEU A 381 -80.32 -8.85 -26.55
C LEU A 381 -79.88 -7.83 -25.48
N VAL A 382 -80.21 -6.55 -25.68
CA VAL A 382 -80.02 -5.48 -24.70
C VAL A 382 -81.31 -4.66 -24.64
N ASP A 383 -81.84 -4.46 -23.44
CA ASP A 383 -83.05 -3.70 -23.18
C ASP A 383 -82.69 -2.30 -22.66
N ALA A 384 -82.89 -1.29 -23.50
CA ALA A 384 -82.62 0.11 -23.17
C ALA A 384 -83.45 0.62 -21.98
N ASN A 385 -84.61 0.00 -21.70
CA ASN A 385 -85.49 0.35 -20.60
C ASN A 385 -85.26 -0.51 -19.35
N ALA A 386 -84.25 -1.38 -19.33
CA ALA A 386 -83.98 -2.29 -18.22
C ALA A 386 -83.90 -1.59 -16.87
N ILE A 387 -83.19 -0.46 -16.79
CA ILE A 387 -83.10 0.35 -15.57
C ILE A 387 -84.50 0.73 -15.09
N VAL A 388 -85.32 1.31 -15.97
CA VAL A 388 -86.68 1.75 -15.65
C VAL A 388 -87.58 0.57 -15.26
N LYS A 389 -87.43 -0.58 -15.91
CA LYS A 389 -88.16 -1.81 -15.57
C LYS A 389 -87.82 -2.29 -14.17
N ILE A 390 -86.53 -2.37 -13.83
CA ILE A 390 -86.09 -2.77 -12.48
C ILE A 390 -86.65 -1.80 -11.44
N PHE A 391 -86.56 -0.49 -11.66
CA PHE A 391 -87.12 0.52 -10.74
C PHE A 391 -88.62 0.35 -10.51
N LYS A 392 -89.39 0.06 -11.57
CA LYS A 392 -90.85 -0.06 -11.50
C LYS A 392 -91.33 -1.41 -10.97
N GLN A 393 -90.66 -2.50 -11.34
CA GLN A 393 -91.09 -3.88 -11.06
C GLN A 393 -90.54 -4.39 -9.73
N GLU A 394 -89.28 -4.10 -9.43
CA GLU A 394 -88.55 -4.68 -8.29
C GLU A 394 -88.26 -3.66 -7.19
N GLY A 395 -88.43 -2.36 -7.49
CA GLY A 395 -88.33 -1.26 -6.53
C GLY A 395 -87.02 -0.48 -6.58
N ILE A 396 -86.94 0.57 -5.76
CA ILE A 396 -85.88 1.58 -5.81
C ILE A 396 -84.49 0.98 -5.52
N LEU A 397 -84.39 0.07 -4.54
CA LEU A 397 -83.12 -0.52 -4.14
C LEU A 397 -82.46 -1.29 -5.30
N PHE A 398 -83.21 -2.19 -5.95
CA PHE A 398 -82.71 -2.95 -7.10
C PHE A 398 -82.41 -2.05 -8.29
N GLY A 399 -83.19 -0.99 -8.50
CA GLY A 399 -82.92 0.01 -9.53
C GLY A 399 -81.58 0.73 -9.33
N VAL A 400 -81.25 1.11 -8.09
CA VAL A 400 -79.96 1.72 -7.75
C VAL A 400 -78.81 0.73 -7.93
N VAL A 401 -78.97 -0.52 -7.47
CA VAL A 401 -77.95 -1.58 -7.65
C VAL A 401 -77.67 -1.79 -9.14
N ALA A 402 -78.72 -1.89 -9.96
CA ALA A 402 -78.58 -2.06 -11.41
C ALA A 402 -77.88 -0.87 -12.07
N ALA A 403 -78.28 0.34 -11.70
CA ALA A 403 -77.70 1.57 -12.24
C ALA A 403 -76.21 1.72 -11.91
N LEU A 404 -75.75 1.18 -10.78
CA LEU A 404 -74.36 1.29 -10.29
C LEU A 404 -73.50 0.04 -10.53
N PHE A 405 -74.09 -1.07 -10.98
CA PHE A 405 -73.38 -2.36 -11.12
C PHE A 405 -72.14 -2.27 -12.01
N PHE A 406 -72.21 -1.43 -13.05
CA PHE A 406 -71.11 -1.17 -13.99
C PHE A 406 -69.90 -0.47 -13.33
N LEU A 407 -70.05 0.19 -12.17
CA LEU A 407 -68.94 0.86 -11.48
C LEU A 407 -67.93 -0.13 -10.90
N ILE A 408 -68.36 -1.35 -10.56
CA ILE A 408 -67.48 -2.38 -9.97
C ILE A 408 -66.30 -2.72 -10.91
N PRO A 409 -66.52 -3.14 -12.18
CA PRO A 409 -65.42 -3.42 -13.10
C PRO A 409 -64.58 -2.16 -13.45
N ILE A 410 -65.20 -0.98 -13.48
CA ILE A 410 -64.49 0.29 -13.72
C ILE A 410 -63.55 0.64 -12.56
N LEU A 411 -64.00 0.53 -11.32
CA LEU A 411 -63.19 0.83 -10.14
C LEU A 411 -62.02 -0.15 -10.00
N LEU A 412 -62.27 -1.44 -10.21
CA LEU A 412 -61.23 -2.48 -10.18
C LEU A 412 -60.17 -2.24 -11.26
N SER A 413 -60.58 -1.88 -12.47
CA SER A 413 -59.64 -1.58 -13.56
C SER A 413 -58.87 -0.27 -13.40
N ASN A 414 -59.29 0.62 -12.49
CA ASN A 414 -58.68 1.95 -12.30
C ASN A 414 -58.15 2.20 -10.88
N LEU A 415 -57.76 1.15 -10.15
CA LEU A 415 -57.24 1.24 -8.76
C LEU A 415 -56.07 2.21 -8.54
N LYS A 416 -55.27 2.47 -9.57
CA LYS A 416 -54.17 3.46 -9.53
C LYS A 416 -54.65 4.85 -9.11
N ILE A 417 -55.91 5.19 -9.40
CA ILE A 417 -56.52 6.48 -9.05
C ILE A 417 -56.96 6.52 -7.58
N LEU A 418 -57.28 5.36 -7.01
CA LEU A 418 -57.64 5.21 -5.58
C LEU A 418 -56.42 5.21 -4.65
N GLY A 419 -55.21 5.46 -5.17
CA GLY A 419 -53.99 5.68 -4.38
C GLY A 419 -53.02 4.51 -4.30
N ASN A 420 -53.29 3.38 -4.96
CA ASN A 420 -52.39 2.23 -4.94
C ASN A 420 -51.13 2.44 -5.81
N LYS A 421 -49.94 2.37 -5.18
CA LYS A 421 -48.63 2.52 -5.86
C LYS A 421 -48.05 1.20 -6.37
N ASN A 422 -48.61 0.04 -6.00
CA ASN A 422 -48.06 -1.26 -6.38
C ASN A 422 -48.43 -1.63 -7.82
N LYS A 423 -47.41 -1.71 -8.70
CA LYS A 423 -47.55 -2.03 -10.12
C LYS A 423 -48.15 -3.42 -10.38
N PHE A 424 -47.76 -4.43 -9.60
CA PHE A 424 -48.26 -5.79 -9.76
C PHE A 424 -49.76 -5.87 -9.44
N LEU A 425 -50.15 -5.29 -8.30
CA LEU A 425 -51.54 -5.31 -7.84
C LEU A 425 -52.46 -4.54 -8.82
N ASN A 426 -52.00 -3.40 -9.35
CA ASN A 426 -52.73 -2.64 -10.36
C ASN A 426 -52.95 -3.44 -11.65
N ASN A 427 -51.94 -4.16 -12.14
CA ASN A 427 -52.08 -5.00 -13.34
C ASN A 427 -53.01 -6.20 -13.10
N LEU A 428 -52.91 -6.84 -11.94
CA LEU A 428 -53.77 -7.98 -11.59
C LEU A 428 -55.25 -7.56 -11.59
N PHE A 429 -55.59 -6.48 -10.89
CA PHE A 429 -56.97 -6.00 -10.80
C PHE A 429 -57.48 -5.35 -12.10
N PHE A 430 -56.59 -4.85 -12.95
CA PHE A 430 -56.95 -4.48 -14.32
C PHE A 430 -57.48 -5.69 -15.08
N VAL A 431 -56.75 -6.81 -15.06
CA VAL A 431 -57.19 -8.06 -15.73
C VAL A 431 -58.44 -8.63 -15.07
N VAL A 432 -58.51 -8.67 -13.74
CA VAL A 432 -59.67 -9.20 -13.01
C VAL A 432 -60.92 -8.35 -13.23
N GLY A 433 -60.82 -7.03 -13.09
CA GLY A 433 -61.95 -6.12 -13.28
C GLY A 433 -62.50 -6.15 -14.70
N LEU A 434 -61.65 -6.42 -15.69
CA LEU A 434 -62.01 -6.36 -17.10
C LEU A 434 -62.46 -7.70 -17.67
N LEU A 435 -61.74 -8.80 -17.37
CA LEU A 435 -62.04 -10.12 -17.93
C LEU A 435 -62.98 -10.94 -17.06
N LEU A 436 -62.72 -11.02 -15.75
CA LEU A 436 -63.47 -11.95 -14.89
C LEU A 436 -64.93 -11.54 -14.80
N PHE A 437 -65.20 -10.24 -14.63
CA PHE A 437 -66.56 -9.73 -14.50
C PHE A 437 -67.36 -9.85 -15.81
N ASP A 438 -66.73 -9.50 -16.93
CA ASP A 438 -67.39 -9.52 -18.24
C ASP A 438 -67.63 -10.95 -18.76
N ILE A 439 -66.69 -11.88 -18.50
CA ILE A 439 -66.88 -13.32 -18.77
C ILE A 439 -68.04 -13.88 -17.93
N LEU A 440 -68.13 -13.52 -16.65
CA LEU A 440 -69.23 -13.98 -15.79
C LEU A 440 -70.58 -13.46 -16.28
N VAL A 441 -70.67 -12.17 -16.58
CA VAL A 441 -71.93 -11.55 -17.04
C VAL A 441 -72.35 -12.12 -18.41
N SER A 442 -71.44 -12.21 -19.37
CA SER A 442 -71.72 -12.79 -20.69
C SER A 442 -72.14 -14.27 -20.61
N THR A 443 -71.50 -15.06 -19.74
CA THR A 443 -71.88 -16.46 -19.47
C THR A 443 -73.29 -16.55 -18.90
N MET A 444 -73.59 -15.78 -17.85
CA MET A 444 -74.91 -15.81 -17.20
C MET A 444 -76.03 -15.41 -18.15
N ILE A 445 -75.81 -14.39 -18.98
CA ILE A 445 -76.82 -13.96 -19.96
C ILE A 445 -76.99 -15.01 -21.05
N ALA A 446 -75.91 -15.64 -21.54
CA ALA A 446 -76.00 -16.68 -22.56
C ALA A 446 -76.81 -17.89 -22.05
N VAL A 447 -76.54 -18.36 -20.84
CA VAL A 447 -77.32 -19.44 -20.20
C VAL A 447 -78.79 -19.07 -20.08
N ASN A 448 -79.08 -17.89 -19.54
CA ASN A 448 -80.46 -17.47 -19.33
C ASN A 448 -81.21 -17.19 -20.64
N THR A 449 -80.50 -16.71 -21.67
CA THR A 449 -81.09 -16.52 -23.01
C THR A 449 -81.49 -17.86 -23.63
N ASP A 450 -80.66 -18.90 -23.48
CA ASP A 450 -80.99 -20.27 -23.92
C ASP A 450 -82.15 -20.87 -23.11
N GLU A 451 -82.18 -20.66 -21.79
CA GLU A 451 -83.31 -21.06 -20.94
C GLU A 451 -84.61 -20.40 -21.39
N ILE A 452 -84.59 -19.08 -21.64
CA ILE A 452 -85.76 -18.34 -22.12
C ILE A 452 -86.22 -18.85 -23.49
N LYS A 453 -85.30 -19.05 -24.45
CA LYS A 453 -85.64 -19.57 -25.78
C LYS A 453 -86.23 -20.98 -25.71
N SER A 454 -85.65 -21.84 -24.89
CA SER A 454 -86.15 -23.20 -24.67
C SER A 454 -87.56 -23.18 -24.06
N LEU A 455 -87.80 -22.30 -23.08
CA LEU A 455 -89.12 -22.10 -22.46
C LEU A 455 -90.17 -21.62 -23.49
N LEU A 456 -89.81 -20.73 -24.41
CA LEU A 456 -90.71 -20.26 -25.47
C LEU A 456 -91.14 -21.36 -26.45
N ILE A 457 -90.31 -22.39 -26.63
CA ILE A 457 -90.57 -23.57 -27.50
C ILE A 457 -91.20 -24.73 -26.69
N GLY A 458 -91.39 -24.56 -25.37
CA GLY A 458 -91.96 -25.57 -24.49
C GLY A 458 -90.99 -26.71 -24.11
N GLN A 459 -89.69 -26.51 -24.28
CA GLN A 459 -88.63 -27.47 -23.95
C GLN A 459 -87.83 -27.01 -22.72
N LYS A 460 -87.18 -27.95 -22.02
CA LYS A 460 -86.19 -27.61 -21.00
C LYS A 460 -84.83 -27.40 -21.67
N SER A 461 -84.11 -26.36 -21.26
CA SER A 461 -82.73 -26.14 -21.71
C SER A 461 -81.86 -27.33 -21.32
N THR A 462 -81.03 -27.78 -22.25
CA THR A 462 -80.02 -28.84 -22.05
C THR A 462 -78.59 -28.29 -22.07
N MET A 463 -78.42 -26.98 -22.21
CA MET A 463 -77.11 -26.36 -22.42
C MET A 463 -76.28 -26.41 -21.14
N LYS A 464 -75.03 -26.85 -21.26
CA LYS A 464 -74.08 -26.83 -20.14
C LYS A 464 -73.32 -25.51 -20.11
N ILE A 465 -72.89 -25.06 -18.93
CA ILE A 465 -72.26 -23.75 -18.73
C ILE A 465 -71.03 -23.54 -19.63
N TRP A 466 -70.25 -24.58 -19.94
CA TRP A 466 -69.08 -24.46 -20.83
C TRP A 466 -69.44 -24.39 -22.32
N GLU A 467 -70.65 -24.74 -22.72
CA GLU A 467 -71.10 -24.72 -24.11
C GLU A 467 -71.42 -23.28 -24.58
N VAL A 468 -71.60 -22.34 -23.64
CA VAL A 468 -71.90 -20.92 -23.91
C VAL A 468 -70.94 -20.26 -24.90
N VAL A 469 -69.65 -20.63 -24.87
CA VAL A 469 -68.61 -20.04 -25.73
C VAL A 469 -68.77 -20.42 -27.21
N THR A 470 -69.57 -21.45 -27.50
CA THR A 470 -69.90 -21.86 -28.86
C THR A 470 -71.06 -21.06 -29.45
N HIS A 471 -71.80 -20.32 -28.61
CA HIS A 471 -72.92 -19.50 -29.03
C HIS A 471 -72.48 -18.06 -29.36
N GLY A 472 -72.98 -17.52 -30.47
CA GLY A 472 -72.66 -16.16 -30.90
C GLY A 472 -73.13 -15.08 -29.91
N GLU A 473 -74.16 -15.35 -29.11
CA GLU A 473 -74.70 -14.41 -28.11
C GLU A 473 -73.72 -14.13 -26.98
N PHE A 474 -72.96 -15.14 -26.55
CA PHE A 474 -71.88 -14.97 -25.57
C PHE A 474 -70.84 -13.98 -26.09
N TRP A 475 -70.34 -14.20 -27.31
CA TRP A 475 -69.32 -13.33 -27.91
C TRP A 475 -69.82 -11.93 -28.18
N LEU A 476 -71.10 -11.77 -28.55
CA LEU A 476 -71.66 -10.46 -28.78
C LEU A 476 -71.70 -9.66 -27.47
N ILE A 477 -72.19 -10.25 -26.39
CA ILE A 477 -72.24 -9.60 -25.07
C ILE A 477 -70.84 -9.35 -24.53
N PHE A 478 -69.95 -10.33 -24.63
CA PHE A 478 -68.56 -10.19 -24.18
C PHE A 478 -67.83 -9.06 -24.91
N VAL A 479 -67.90 -9.00 -26.24
CA VAL A 479 -67.21 -7.92 -26.99
C VAL A 479 -67.84 -6.56 -26.70
N PHE A 480 -69.17 -6.46 -26.68
CA PHE A 480 -69.86 -5.19 -26.43
C PHE A 480 -69.79 -4.72 -24.97
N GLY A 481 -69.52 -5.60 -24.01
CA GLY A 481 -69.23 -5.25 -22.62
C GLY A 481 -67.76 -4.89 -22.39
N MET A 482 -66.85 -5.74 -22.86
CA MET A 482 -65.40 -5.58 -22.68
C MET A 482 -64.82 -4.37 -23.38
N PHE A 483 -65.18 -4.12 -24.65
CA PHE A 483 -64.55 -3.06 -25.45
C PHE A 483 -64.78 -1.66 -24.84
N PRO A 484 -66.01 -1.28 -24.46
CA PRO A 484 -66.25 -0.01 -23.77
C PRO A 484 -65.58 0.09 -22.39
N LEU A 485 -65.43 -1.01 -21.64
CA LEU A 485 -64.68 -1.02 -20.37
C LEU A 485 -63.19 -0.73 -20.57
N ILE A 486 -62.55 -1.33 -21.58
CA ILE A 486 -61.16 -1.03 -21.96
C ILE A 486 -61.00 0.45 -22.31
N LEU A 487 -61.90 0.95 -23.15
CA LEU A 487 -61.83 2.33 -23.63
C LEU A 487 -62.02 3.31 -22.46
N MET A 488 -62.93 3.00 -21.54
CA MET A 488 -63.14 3.80 -20.32
C MET A 488 -61.89 3.87 -19.44
N HIS A 489 -61.13 2.78 -19.28
CA HIS A 489 -59.85 2.79 -18.56
C HIS A 489 -58.84 3.77 -19.17
N PHE A 490 -58.64 3.73 -20.50
CA PHE A 490 -57.68 4.62 -21.17
C PHE A 490 -58.09 6.10 -21.09
N LEU A 491 -59.38 6.39 -21.25
CA LEU A 491 -59.91 7.76 -21.13
C LEU A 491 -59.72 8.29 -19.70
N ILE A 492 -59.95 7.45 -18.68
CA ILE A 492 -59.75 7.79 -17.27
C ILE A 492 -58.26 8.07 -16.97
N ASP A 493 -57.31 7.22 -17.42
CA ASP A 493 -55.87 7.46 -17.20
C ASP A 493 -55.39 8.73 -17.93
N PHE A 494 -55.92 9.02 -19.12
CA PHE A 494 -55.62 10.27 -19.85
C PHE A 494 -56.02 11.51 -19.04
N ILE A 495 -57.26 11.56 -18.52
CA ILE A 495 -57.74 12.68 -17.69
C ILE A 495 -56.95 12.78 -16.39
N SER A 496 -56.66 11.64 -15.74
CA SER A 496 -55.85 11.61 -14.52
C SER A 496 -54.46 12.22 -14.75
N ASN A 497 -53.79 11.86 -15.85
CA ASN A 497 -52.48 12.39 -16.20
C ASN A 497 -52.52 13.87 -16.60
N ALA A 498 -53.55 14.30 -17.34
CA ALA A 498 -53.75 15.70 -17.68
C ALA A 498 -53.99 16.56 -16.43
N TYR A 499 -54.77 16.05 -15.47
CA TYR A 499 -55.02 16.71 -14.19
C TYR A 499 -53.73 16.86 -13.37
N LYS A 500 -52.96 15.78 -13.20
CA LYS A 500 -51.68 15.81 -12.48
C LYS A 500 -50.70 16.83 -13.07
N LYS A 501 -50.61 16.93 -14.40
CA LYS A 501 -49.73 17.88 -15.10
C LYS A 501 -50.19 19.34 -15.04
N SER A 502 -51.45 19.58 -14.65
CA SER A 502 -52.03 20.92 -14.49
C SER A 502 -51.93 21.46 -13.07
N GLN A 503 -51.73 20.58 -12.09
CA GLN A 503 -51.56 20.94 -10.68
C GLN A 503 -50.15 21.46 -10.43
N ARG A 504 -50.04 22.77 -10.22
CA ARG A 504 -48.77 23.48 -9.97
C ARG A 504 -47.98 22.83 -8.82
N GLU A 505 -48.66 22.51 -7.71
CA GLU A 505 -48.04 21.91 -6.52
C GLU A 505 -47.38 20.55 -6.80
N MET A 506 -47.96 19.71 -7.66
CA MET A 506 -47.41 18.39 -7.98
C MET A 506 -46.18 18.47 -8.89
N VAL A 507 -46.19 19.40 -9.86
CA VAL A 507 -45.05 19.66 -10.76
C VAL A 507 -43.90 20.32 -10.00
N ASP A 508 -44.22 21.26 -9.11
CA ASP A 508 -43.25 21.91 -8.24
C ASP A 508 -42.62 20.91 -7.26
N ALA A 509 -43.39 19.95 -6.71
CA ALA A 509 -42.86 18.92 -5.81
C ALA A 509 -41.85 17.96 -6.48
N GLU A 510 -42.13 17.47 -7.69
CA GLU A 510 -41.23 16.57 -8.42
C GLU A 510 -39.93 17.28 -8.82
N LYS A 511 -40.03 18.53 -9.28
CA LYS A 511 -38.88 19.38 -9.59
C LYS A 511 -38.05 19.69 -8.36
N ASN A 512 -38.68 20.10 -7.25
CA ASN A 512 -37.99 20.38 -5.99
C ASN A 512 -37.25 19.13 -5.48
N LYS A 513 -37.84 17.95 -5.61
CA LYS A 513 -37.17 16.68 -5.30
C LYS A 513 -35.94 16.45 -6.17
N ARG A 514 -36.02 16.73 -7.48
CA ARG A 514 -34.85 16.58 -8.38
C ARG A 514 -33.75 17.59 -8.08
N ILE A 515 -34.11 18.84 -7.77
CA ILE A 515 -33.15 19.88 -7.34
C ILE A 515 -32.47 19.44 -6.04
N GLN A 516 -33.21 18.94 -5.05
CA GLN A 516 -32.64 18.44 -3.80
C GLN A 516 -31.64 17.29 -4.04
N ILE A 517 -31.96 16.34 -4.94
CA ILE A 517 -31.03 15.26 -5.30
C ILE A 517 -29.75 15.83 -5.94
N LEU A 518 -29.88 16.80 -6.84
CA LEU A 518 -28.71 17.43 -7.47
C LEU A 518 -27.87 18.23 -6.46
N ASP A 519 -28.50 18.90 -5.49
CA ASP A 519 -27.80 19.62 -4.42
C ASP A 519 -27.06 18.63 -3.50
N GLU A 520 -27.67 17.50 -3.13
CA GLU A 520 -27.02 16.42 -2.38
C GLU A 520 -25.83 15.83 -3.14
N GLU A 521 -25.99 15.50 -4.42
CA GLU A 521 -24.89 15.02 -5.28
C GLU A 521 -23.75 16.05 -5.37
N MET A 522 -24.08 17.34 -5.49
CA MET A 522 -23.09 18.41 -5.52
C MET A 522 -22.32 18.54 -4.20
N ILE A 523 -22.96 18.34 -3.04
CA ILE A 523 -22.27 18.35 -1.74
C ILE A 523 -21.23 17.22 -1.70
N HIS A 524 -21.62 16.01 -2.10
CA HIS A 524 -20.71 14.86 -2.15
C HIS A 524 -19.53 15.12 -3.11
N LEU A 525 -19.80 15.56 -4.34
CA LEU A 525 -18.75 15.84 -5.32
C LEU A 525 -17.79 16.96 -4.88
N ASN A 526 -18.29 17.99 -4.18
CA ASN A 526 -17.42 19.03 -3.64
C ASN A 526 -16.54 18.54 -2.47
N ALA A 527 -17.07 17.65 -1.62
CA ALA A 527 -16.28 17.02 -0.57
C ALA A 527 -15.16 16.14 -1.15
N ASP A 528 -15.47 15.33 -2.17
CA ASP A 528 -14.48 14.50 -2.87
C ASP A 528 -13.41 15.37 -3.54
N LYS A 529 -13.82 16.49 -4.16
CA LYS A 529 -12.91 17.48 -4.75
C LYS A 529 -11.95 18.07 -3.72
N GLU A 530 -12.45 18.45 -2.54
CA GLU A 530 -11.63 19.02 -1.47
C GLU A 530 -10.65 17.98 -0.90
N PHE A 531 -11.12 16.75 -0.70
CA PHE A 531 -10.30 15.63 -0.26
C PHE A 531 -9.16 15.33 -1.24
N ILE A 532 -9.46 15.12 -2.53
CA ILE A 532 -8.45 14.88 -3.56
C ILE A 532 -7.52 16.09 -3.70
N GLY A 533 -8.06 17.31 -3.61
CA GLY A 533 -7.28 18.54 -3.65
C GLY A 533 -6.26 18.66 -2.52
N THR A 534 -6.60 18.15 -1.33
CA THR A 534 -5.70 18.11 -0.17
C THR A 534 -4.57 17.11 -0.39
N ILE A 535 -4.91 15.88 -0.83
CA ILE A 535 -3.91 14.84 -1.12
C ILE A 535 -2.96 15.28 -2.25
N LEU A 536 -3.47 15.96 -3.28
CA LEU A 536 -2.63 16.49 -4.36
C LEU A 536 -1.61 17.51 -3.87
N LYS A 537 -2.00 18.39 -2.94
CA LYS A 537 -1.08 19.35 -2.32
C LYS A 537 -0.02 18.65 -1.48
N GLU A 538 -0.42 17.70 -0.64
CA GLU A 538 0.51 16.90 0.17
C GLU A 538 1.51 16.13 -0.70
N ASN A 539 1.03 15.54 -1.78
CA ASN A 539 1.87 14.82 -2.74
C ASN A 539 2.84 15.77 -3.46
N GLU A 540 2.42 16.98 -3.83
CA GLU A 540 3.29 18.00 -4.41
C GLU A 540 4.38 18.47 -3.44
N VAL A 541 4.05 18.65 -2.16
CA VAL A 541 5.04 18.94 -1.10
C VAL A 541 6.04 17.78 -0.98
N ALA A 542 5.57 16.54 -0.91
CA ALA A 542 6.43 15.36 -0.81
C ALA A 542 7.38 15.23 -2.02
N ILE A 543 6.90 15.49 -3.24
CA ILE A 543 7.74 15.52 -4.45
C ILE A 543 8.85 16.58 -4.32
N ASN A 544 8.50 17.79 -3.85
CA ASN A 544 9.47 18.87 -3.67
C ASN A 544 10.52 18.53 -2.61
N GLU A 545 10.13 17.90 -1.51
CA GLU A 545 11.06 17.43 -0.48
C GLU A 545 12.04 16.37 -1.01
N GLN A 546 11.55 15.39 -1.78
CA GLN A 546 12.44 14.38 -2.38
C GLN A 546 13.39 14.99 -3.43
N ASN A 547 12.92 15.97 -4.23
CA ASN A 547 13.79 16.70 -5.15
C ASN A 547 14.87 17.48 -4.39
N ALA A 548 14.52 18.14 -3.28
CA ALA A 548 15.49 18.82 -2.43
C ALA A 548 16.51 17.85 -1.83
N LYS A 549 16.10 16.63 -1.46
CA LYS A 549 17.00 15.58 -0.98
C LYS A 549 18.03 15.19 -2.04
N ILE A 550 17.66 15.07 -3.31
CA ILE A 550 18.61 14.79 -4.41
C ILE A 550 19.64 15.92 -4.52
N VAL A 551 19.21 17.18 -4.51
CA VAL A 551 20.12 18.33 -4.59
C VAL A 551 21.10 18.36 -3.41
N ASN A 552 20.62 18.04 -2.20
CA ASN A 552 21.48 17.95 -1.03
C ASN A 552 22.50 16.81 -1.14
N LEU A 553 22.09 15.64 -1.63
CA LEU A 553 23.00 14.51 -1.87
C LEU A 553 24.07 14.86 -2.92
N GLU A 554 23.68 15.49 -4.03
CA GLU A 554 24.64 15.97 -5.05
C GLU A 554 25.63 17.00 -4.48
N THR A 555 25.15 17.88 -3.60
CA THR A 555 26.00 18.87 -2.92
C THR A 555 26.99 18.19 -1.97
N GLU A 556 26.54 17.20 -1.21
CA GLU A 556 27.41 16.45 -0.30
C GLU A 556 28.48 15.66 -1.07
N ILE A 557 28.13 14.99 -2.17
CA ILE A 557 29.09 14.30 -3.04
C ILE A 557 30.17 15.29 -3.52
N ASN A 558 29.76 16.45 -4.05
CA ASN A 558 30.72 17.46 -4.51
C ASN A 558 31.61 17.97 -3.38
N ASN A 559 31.07 18.17 -2.18
CA ASN A 559 31.85 18.60 -1.01
C ASN A 559 32.89 17.54 -0.60
N GLN A 560 32.51 16.26 -0.60
CA GLN A 560 33.41 15.15 -0.27
C GLN A 560 34.48 14.96 -1.35
N GLU A 561 34.12 15.05 -2.64
CA GLU A 561 35.10 15.04 -3.74
C GLU A 561 36.12 16.16 -3.58
N ASN A 562 35.67 17.39 -3.30
CA ASN A 562 36.56 18.53 -3.06
C ASN A 562 37.49 18.30 -1.85
N ARG A 563 37.00 17.69 -0.77
CA ARG A 563 37.83 17.33 0.39
C ARG A 563 38.89 16.30 0.03
N ILE A 564 38.51 15.24 -0.67
CA ILE A 564 39.43 14.19 -1.13
C ILE A 564 40.50 14.77 -2.07
N GLU A 565 40.14 15.69 -2.96
CA GLU A 565 41.09 16.39 -3.83
C GLU A 565 42.08 17.26 -3.05
N ASN A 566 41.60 18.01 -2.06
CA ASN A 566 42.46 18.83 -1.21
C ASN A 566 43.44 17.97 -0.39
N ASP A 567 42.94 16.92 0.26
CA ASP A 567 43.76 15.98 1.06
C ASP A 567 44.83 15.30 0.19
N HIS A 568 44.47 14.92 -1.05
CA HIS A 568 45.42 14.35 -2.01
C HIS A 568 46.49 15.37 -2.42
N SER A 569 46.09 16.60 -2.72
CA SER A 569 47.03 17.70 -3.02
C SER A 569 48.02 17.92 -1.88
N ASP A 570 47.55 17.94 -0.63
CA ASP A 570 48.43 18.14 0.53
C ASP A 570 49.35 16.93 0.78
N THR A 571 48.85 15.71 0.57
CA THR A 571 49.68 14.50 0.60
C THR A 571 50.78 14.55 -0.47
N GLN A 572 50.47 14.96 -1.70
CA GLN A 572 51.47 15.13 -2.75
C GLN A 572 52.55 16.16 -2.40
N LYS A 573 52.16 17.30 -1.80
CA LYS A 573 53.11 18.31 -1.31
C LYS A 573 54.03 17.73 -0.23
N GLN A 574 53.49 17.00 0.74
CA GLN A 574 54.27 16.39 1.82
C GLN A 574 55.22 15.31 1.29
N LEU A 575 54.76 14.43 0.39
CA LEU A 575 55.61 13.45 -0.29
C LEU A 575 56.77 14.12 -1.04
N LYS A 576 56.49 15.23 -1.72
CA LYS A 576 57.51 15.99 -2.47
C LYS A 576 58.54 16.62 -1.53
N ILE A 577 58.11 17.25 -0.44
CA ILE A 577 59.01 17.81 0.58
C ILE A 577 59.93 16.73 1.16
N LEU A 578 59.36 15.58 1.54
CA LEU A 578 60.13 14.48 2.13
C LEU A 578 61.13 13.88 1.12
N PHE A 579 60.72 13.72 -0.14
CA PHE A 579 61.60 13.30 -1.22
C PHE A 579 62.76 14.27 -1.43
N ASP A 580 62.49 15.57 -1.48
CA ASP A 580 63.51 16.60 -1.69
C ASP A 580 64.48 16.67 -0.50
N GLU A 581 63.99 16.49 0.73
CA GLU A 581 64.83 16.42 1.94
C GLU A 581 65.78 15.22 1.90
N PHE A 582 65.27 14.03 1.56
CA PHE A 582 66.10 12.83 1.42
C PHE A 582 67.13 12.98 0.30
N ASN A 583 66.74 13.52 -0.85
CA ASN A 583 67.68 13.79 -1.94
C ASN A 583 68.78 14.78 -1.55
N ALA A 584 68.46 15.85 -0.84
CA ALA A 584 69.44 16.80 -0.33
C ALA A 584 70.43 16.13 0.64
N LYS A 585 69.95 15.23 1.52
CA LYS A 585 70.78 14.45 2.44
C LYS A 585 71.69 13.43 1.73
N ILE A 586 71.25 12.87 0.59
CA ILE A 586 72.06 11.96 -0.26
C ILE A 586 73.17 12.74 -0.97
N ILE A 587 72.82 13.86 -1.60
CA ILE A 587 73.77 14.72 -2.33
C ILE A 587 74.87 15.22 -1.37
N SER A 588 74.47 15.69 -0.18
CA SER A 588 75.41 16.16 0.85
C SER A 588 76.20 15.03 1.53
N GLY A 589 75.84 13.76 1.33
CA GLY A 589 76.48 12.61 2.00
C GLY A 589 76.07 12.41 3.47
N LYS A 590 75.38 13.38 4.09
CA LYS A 590 74.94 13.33 5.49
C LYS A 590 74.02 12.16 5.79
N ILE A 591 73.24 11.70 4.82
CA ILE A 591 72.32 10.56 5.03
C ILE A 591 73.09 9.28 5.39
N PHE A 592 74.27 9.11 4.82
CA PHE A 592 75.11 7.96 5.13
C PHE A 592 75.69 8.16 6.52
N THR A 593 76.17 9.35 6.89
CA THR A 593 76.68 9.59 8.24
C THR A 593 75.63 9.36 9.32
N ASP A 594 74.43 9.95 9.20
CA ASP A 594 73.42 9.92 10.26
C ASP A 594 72.78 8.53 10.42
N VAL A 595 72.46 7.85 9.31
CA VAL A 595 71.77 6.55 9.33
C VAL A 595 72.73 5.39 9.62
N ILE A 596 73.98 5.47 9.15
CA ILE A 596 75.01 4.46 9.43
C ILE A 596 75.45 4.56 10.88
N LEU A 597 75.68 5.78 11.37
CA LEU A 597 76.12 6.03 12.74
C LEU A 597 75.15 5.43 13.74
N ASP A 598 73.85 5.69 13.60
CA ASP A 598 72.84 5.19 14.53
C ASP A 598 72.83 3.65 14.63
N ARG A 599 72.93 2.97 13.48
CA ARG A 599 72.93 1.50 13.44
C ARG A 599 74.23 0.88 13.94
N VAL A 600 75.37 1.44 13.55
CA VAL A 600 76.70 0.98 13.97
C VAL A 600 76.88 1.23 15.47
N ALA A 601 76.48 2.40 15.95
CA ALA A 601 76.41 2.74 17.37
C ALA A 601 75.58 1.73 18.16
N THR A 602 74.37 1.44 17.67
CA THR A 602 73.45 0.49 18.32
C THR A 602 74.04 -0.92 18.38
N ALA A 603 74.66 -1.39 17.30
CA ALA A 603 75.28 -2.71 17.24
C ALA A 603 76.51 -2.82 18.14
N TYR A 604 77.41 -1.82 18.10
CA TYR A 604 78.57 -1.72 18.98
C TYR A 604 78.16 -1.72 20.45
N LYS A 605 77.18 -0.88 20.80
CA LYS A 605 76.60 -0.81 22.15
C LYS A 605 76.01 -2.14 22.60
N ALA A 606 75.23 -2.82 21.74
CA ALA A 606 74.66 -4.12 22.05
C ALA A 606 75.75 -5.16 22.37
N GLY A 607 76.81 -5.24 21.56
CA GLY A 607 77.94 -6.13 21.81
C GLY A 607 78.69 -5.78 23.09
N TYR A 608 78.88 -4.49 23.37
CA TYR A 608 79.56 -4.00 24.57
C TYR A 608 78.81 -4.37 25.86
N ILE A 609 77.48 -4.21 25.85
CA ILE A 609 76.58 -4.56 26.95
C ILE A 609 76.50 -6.08 27.14
N GLU A 610 76.47 -6.85 26.06
CA GLU A 610 76.38 -8.32 26.08
C GLU A 610 77.52 -8.97 26.89
N HIS A 611 78.68 -8.32 26.96
CA HIS A 611 79.83 -8.81 27.71
C HIS A 611 79.81 -8.50 29.22
N LEU A 612 79.20 -7.38 29.65
CA LEU A 612 79.28 -6.86 31.02
C LEU A 612 78.91 -7.88 32.14
N PRO A 613 77.91 -8.77 31.97
CA PRO A 613 77.57 -9.77 32.99
C PRO A 613 78.69 -10.78 33.31
N LYS A 614 79.75 -10.85 32.50
CA LYS A 614 80.91 -11.73 32.75
C LYS A 614 81.87 -11.20 33.81
N PHE A 615 81.83 -9.89 34.10
CA PHE A 615 82.73 -9.23 35.06
C PHE A 615 82.01 -8.60 36.25
N TYR A 616 80.72 -8.28 36.11
CA TYR A 616 79.98 -7.49 37.10
C TYR A 616 78.69 -8.18 37.54
N ALA A 617 78.32 -7.95 38.81
CA ALA A 617 77.02 -8.37 39.35
C ALA A 617 75.88 -7.57 38.70
N THR A 618 74.67 -8.14 38.68
CA THR A 618 73.50 -7.60 37.95
C THR A 618 73.18 -6.13 38.25
N ASN A 619 73.37 -5.70 39.51
CA ASN A 619 73.13 -4.30 39.91
C ASN A 619 74.16 -3.34 39.31
N GLU A 620 75.42 -3.76 39.22
CA GLU A 620 76.52 -2.98 38.64
C GLU A 620 76.43 -2.94 37.10
N VAL A 621 76.03 -4.05 36.47
CA VAL A 621 75.71 -4.09 35.03
C VAL A 621 74.62 -3.07 34.70
N SER A 622 73.55 -3.01 35.50
CA SER A 622 72.44 -2.08 35.26
C SER A 622 72.86 -0.61 35.37
N ASN A 623 73.77 -0.28 36.28
CA ASN A 623 74.33 1.07 36.39
C ASN A 623 75.21 1.42 35.20
N ARG A 624 76.07 0.50 34.77
CA ARG A 624 76.95 0.70 33.59
C ARG A 624 76.18 0.78 32.28
N VAL A 625 75.12 0.00 32.12
CA VAL A 625 74.20 0.13 30.97
C VAL A 625 73.59 1.53 30.94
N ARG A 626 73.14 2.07 32.09
CA ARG A 626 72.60 3.44 32.17
C ARG A 626 73.65 4.50 31.81
N GLU A 627 74.90 4.32 32.23
CA GLU A 627 75.99 5.23 31.87
C GLU A 627 76.38 5.16 30.39
N ILE A 628 76.30 3.96 29.79
CA ILE A 628 76.47 3.74 28.35
C ILE A 628 75.35 4.46 27.56
N GLU A 629 74.10 4.34 28.00
CA GLU A 629 72.96 5.06 27.39
C GLU A 629 73.20 6.57 27.40
N LEU A 630 73.61 7.13 28.54
CA LEU A 630 73.90 8.56 28.70
C LEU A 630 75.13 9.03 27.91
N ALA A 631 76.09 8.14 27.64
CA ALA A 631 77.28 8.45 26.84
C ALA A 631 77.01 8.52 25.33
N THR A 632 75.82 8.08 24.88
CA THR A 632 75.42 8.06 23.47
C THR A 632 74.47 9.19 23.05
N ILE A 633 73.96 9.96 24.02
CA ILE A 633 73.17 11.19 23.84
C ILE A 633 74.13 12.36 23.63
#